data_AF-A0A931VMT1-F1
#
_entry.id   AF-A0A931VMT1-F1
#
_cell.length_a   1.000
_cell.length_b   1.000
_cell.length_c   1.000
_cell.angle_alpha   90.00
_cell.angle_beta   90.00
_cell.angle_gamma   90.00
#
_symmetry.space_group_name_H-M   'P 1'
#
loop_
_entity.id
_entity.type
_entity.pdbx_description
1 polymer ?
#
loop_
_entity_poly.entity_id
_entity_poly.type
_entity_poly.pdbx_seq_one_letter_code
_entity_poly.pdbx_strand_id
1 'polypeptide(L)'
;ITVKDPDPTKVGRAFSNAVVEQLLAGYPGCHLTSPPTGASSYGVFWPALVPAEAVHQVVVHHDGRVVDIPPAKAEGRPTAAVIAHPAGDSPAGGALDGDSPAGDSPEGPTRRVPLGTVIGARSGDKGGNANVGLWARSEAGHQWLRAYMTVARFRDLVPEVEGLEVRRYDFPLLRSLNFVVVGLLGEGVASSVRPDAQAKSLGEFIRSRVVDLPEALLVDAVVVG
;
A
#
# COMPACT_ATOMS: atom_id res chain seq x y z
N ILE A 1 -8.15 -11.19 -19.83
CA ILE A 1 -9.00 -9.98 -19.72
C ILE A 1 -9.89 -10.17 -18.50
N THR A 2 -10.00 -9.17 -17.64
CA THR A 2 -10.82 -9.23 -16.40
C THR A 2 -11.76 -8.04 -16.40
N VAL A 3 -13.07 -8.27 -16.21
CA VAL A 3 -14.12 -7.23 -16.20
C VAL A 3 -15.06 -7.50 -15.03
N LYS A 4 -15.68 -6.46 -14.47
CA LYS A 4 -16.58 -6.53 -13.32
C LYS A 4 -17.80 -5.63 -13.57
N ASP A 5 -18.98 -6.11 -13.21
CA ASP A 5 -20.23 -5.36 -13.25
C ASP A 5 -21.15 -5.91 -12.15
N PRO A 6 -21.93 -5.05 -11.46
CA PRO A 6 -22.98 -5.51 -10.54
C PRO A 6 -24.02 -6.42 -11.22
N ASP A 7 -24.22 -6.27 -12.53
CA ASP A 7 -25.10 -7.10 -13.34
C ASP A 7 -24.36 -8.32 -13.93
N PRO A 8 -24.63 -9.54 -13.45
CA PRO A 8 -23.94 -10.74 -13.92
C PRO A 8 -24.21 -11.07 -15.39
N THR A 9 -25.27 -10.49 -15.99
CA THR A 9 -25.58 -10.72 -17.41
C THR A 9 -24.57 -10.04 -18.34
N LYS A 10 -24.02 -8.89 -17.91
CA LYS A 10 -23.03 -8.12 -18.69
C LYS A 10 -21.63 -8.71 -18.66
N VAL A 11 -21.27 -9.39 -17.58
CA VAL A 11 -19.95 -10.04 -17.39
C VAL A 11 -20.02 -11.56 -17.47
N GLY A 12 -21.17 -12.09 -17.88
CA GLY A 12 -21.43 -13.51 -17.99
C GLY A 12 -20.91 -14.13 -19.30
N ARG A 13 -21.50 -15.26 -19.67
CA ARG A 13 -21.08 -16.07 -20.82
C ARG A 13 -21.06 -15.31 -22.14
N ALA A 14 -22.00 -14.38 -22.34
CA ALA A 14 -22.10 -13.57 -23.55
C ALA A 14 -20.83 -12.71 -23.78
N PHE A 15 -20.31 -12.08 -22.74
CA PHE A 15 -19.06 -11.32 -22.80
C PHE A 15 -17.87 -12.23 -23.11
N SER A 16 -17.72 -13.33 -22.37
CA SER A 16 -16.64 -14.29 -22.60
C SER A 16 -16.66 -14.85 -24.02
N ASN A 17 -17.85 -15.17 -24.57
CA ASN A 17 -17.99 -15.65 -25.95
C ASN A 17 -17.51 -14.60 -26.96
N ALA A 18 -17.97 -13.35 -26.84
CA ALA A 18 -17.57 -12.28 -27.75
C ALA A 18 -16.05 -12.07 -27.78
N VAL A 19 -15.39 -12.13 -26.62
CA VAL A 19 -13.92 -12.04 -26.52
C VAL A 19 -13.22 -13.21 -27.21
N VAL A 20 -13.69 -14.44 -26.98
CA VAL A 20 -13.12 -15.64 -27.60
C VAL A 20 -13.33 -15.63 -29.11
N GLU A 21 -14.52 -15.27 -29.59
CA GLU A 21 -14.86 -15.15 -31.00
C GLU A 21 -13.98 -14.12 -31.70
N GLN A 22 -13.76 -12.95 -31.08
CA GLN A 22 -12.85 -11.94 -31.62
C GLN A 22 -11.38 -12.42 -31.67
N LEU A 23 -10.92 -13.14 -30.64
CA LEU A 23 -9.58 -13.72 -30.61
C LEU A 23 -9.38 -14.77 -31.72
N LEU A 24 -10.36 -15.66 -31.89
CA LEU A 24 -10.33 -16.71 -32.91
C LEU A 24 -10.49 -16.18 -34.34
N ALA A 25 -11.17 -15.03 -34.51
CA ALA A 25 -11.28 -14.33 -35.78
C ALA A 25 -10.00 -13.55 -36.17
N GLY A 26 -9.00 -13.51 -35.29
CA GLY A 26 -7.73 -12.81 -35.50
C GLY A 26 -6.75 -13.60 -36.38
N TYR A 27 -5.65 -14.07 -35.78
CA TYR A 27 -4.57 -14.72 -36.51
C TYR A 27 -4.72 -16.26 -36.50
N PRO A 28 -4.32 -16.95 -37.60
CA PRO A 28 -4.31 -18.41 -37.65
C PRO A 28 -3.44 -19.03 -36.56
N GLY A 29 -3.95 -20.04 -35.85
CA GLY A 29 -3.23 -20.74 -34.78
C GLY A 29 -3.42 -20.17 -33.37
N CYS A 30 -4.25 -19.14 -33.20
CA CYS A 30 -4.65 -18.65 -31.88
C CYS A 30 -5.45 -19.72 -31.12
N HIS A 31 -4.96 -20.12 -29.95
CA HIS A 31 -5.62 -21.07 -29.06
C HIS A 31 -5.51 -20.58 -27.61
N LEU A 32 -6.54 -20.85 -26.81
CA LEU A 32 -6.61 -20.45 -25.41
C LEU A 32 -6.19 -21.62 -24.51
N THR A 33 -5.54 -21.32 -23.40
CA THR A 33 -5.03 -22.32 -22.44
C THR A 33 -6.10 -22.82 -21.47
N SER A 34 -7.31 -22.26 -21.50
CA SER A 34 -8.44 -22.66 -20.66
C SER A 34 -9.77 -22.31 -21.35
N PRO A 35 -10.83 -23.11 -21.14
CA PRO A 35 -12.14 -22.80 -21.66
C PRO A 35 -12.69 -21.53 -21.01
N PRO A 36 -13.53 -20.74 -21.72
CA PRO A 36 -14.18 -19.59 -21.12
C PRO A 36 -15.04 -20.03 -19.92
N THR A 37 -14.98 -19.27 -18.84
CA THR A 37 -15.81 -19.47 -17.64
C THR A 37 -16.95 -18.45 -17.61
N GLY A 38 -17.98 -18.73 -16.80
CA GLY A 38 -19.02 -17.75 -16.48
C GLY A 38 -18.52 -16.73 -15.45
N ALA A 39 -19.34 -15.72 -15.18
CA ALA A 39 -19.08 -14.80 -14.08
C ALA A 39 -19.04 -15.55 -12.73
N SER A 40 -18.20 -15.08 -11.82
CA SER A 40 -18.13 -15.59 -10.44
C SER A 40 -18.34 -14.43 -9.45
N SER A 41 -18.96 -14.72 -8.32
CA SER A 41 -19.08 -13.76 -7.23
C SER A 41 -17.74 -13.61 -6.50
N TYR A 42 -17.52 -12.44 -5.92
CA TYR A 42 -16.37 -12.15 -5.07
C TYR A 42 -16.79 -11.37 -3.83
N GLY A 43 -16.07 -11.56 -2.72
CA GLY A 43 -16.33 -10.85 -1.48
C GLY A 43 -15.64 -9.49 -1.47
N VAL A 44 -16.35 -8.47 -1.01
CA VAL A 44 -15.80 -7.15 -0.66
C VAL A 44 -15.67 -7.09 0.86
N PHE A 45 -14.47 -6.78 1.35
CA PHE A 45 -14.20 -6.60 2.78
C PHE A 45 -13.90 -5.15 3.08
N TRP A 46 -14.37 -4.69 4.23
CA TRP A 46 -14.10 -3.36 4.72
C TRP A 46 -13.58 -3.35 6.15
N PRO A 47 -12.56 -2.52 6.44
CA PRO A 47 -12.13 -2.31 7.81
C PRO A 47 -13.09 -1.35 8.53
N ALA A 48 -13.57 -1.74 9.71
CA ALA A 48 -14.27 -0.85 10.64
C ALA A 48 -13.48 -0.74 11.95
N LEU A 49 -13.60 0.40 12.63
CA LEU A 49 -13.09 0.53 13.99
C LEU A 49 -14.06 -0.13 14.97
N VAL A 50 -13.51 -0.88 15.92
CA VAL A 50 -14.25 -1.46 17.04
C VAL A 50 -13.70 -0.86 18.33
N PRO A 51 -14.55 -0.50 19.31
CA PRO A 51 -14.08 -0.05 20.62
C PRO A 51 -13.10 -1.05 21.23
N ALA A 52 -11.99 -0.57 21.76
CA ALA A 52 -10.95 -1.44 22.31
C ALA A 52 -11.48 -2.27 23.51
N GLU A 53 -12.46 -1.73 24.22
CA GLU A 53 -13.16 -2.35 25.35
C GLU A 53 -14.06 -3.51 24.92
N ALA A 54 -14.48 -3.55 23.65
CA ALA A 54 -15.26 -4.66 23.10
C ALA A 54 -14.38 -5.86 22.73
N VAL A 55 -13.05 -5.73 22.78
CA VAL A 55 -12.09 -6.79 22.45
C VAL A 55 -11.42 -7.27 23.73
N HIS A 56 -11.68 -8.53 24.10
CA HIS A 56 -10.96 -9.19 25.19
C HIS A 56 -9.56 -9.60 24.71
N GLN A 57 -8.54 -8.92 25.24
CA GLN A 57 -7.14 -9.13 24.84
C GLN A 57 -6.44 -10.03 25.86
N VAL A 58 -5.82 -11.10 25.39
CA VAL A 58 -5.04 -12.02 26.23
C VAL A 58 -3.71 -12.36 25.57
N VAL A 59 -2.67 -12.57 26.39
CA VAL A 59 -1.40 -13.17 25.98
C VAL A 59 -1.39 -14.62 26.45
N VAL A 60 -1.22 -15.55 25.51
CA VAL A 60 -1.02 -16.97 25.80
C VAL A 60 0.46 -17.27 25.69
N HIS A 61 1.08 -17.65 26.81
CA HIS A 61 2.49 -18.02 26.88
C HIS A 61 2.72 -19.47 26.43
N HIS A 62 3.97 -19.80 26.11
CA HIS A 62 4.36 -21.15 25.65
C HIS A 62 4.09 -22.27 26.68
N ASP A 63 3.94 -21.91 27.95
CA ASP A 63 3.64 -22.81 29.08
C ASP A 63 2.13 -22.95 29.35
N GLY A 64 1.30 -22.33 28.52
CA GLY A 64 -0.17 -22.34 28.65
C GLY A 64 -0.71 -21.28 29.61
N ARG A 65 0.13 -20.46 30.24
CA ARG A 65 -0.34 -19.35 31.07
C ARG A 65 -1.04 -18.30 30.20
N VAL A 66 -2.22 -17.87 30.63
CA VAL A 66 -3.00 -16.80 29.99
C VAL A 66 -2.93 -15.55 30.86
N VAL A 67 -2.62 -14.41 30.26
CA VAL A 67 -2.55 -13.11 30.94
C VAL A 67 -3.50 -12.14 30.25
N ASP A 68 -4.45 -11.58 31.01
CA ASP A 68 -5.34 -10.53 30.54
C ASP A 68 -4.59 -9.23 30.30
N ILE A 69 -4.83 -8.61 29.14
CA ILE A 69 -4.25 -7.33 28.76
C ILE A 69 -5.38 -6.28 28.80
N PRO A 70 -5.30 -5.28 29.69
CA PRO A 70 -6.28 -4.22 29.71
C PRO A 70 -6.20 -3.41 28.41
N PRO A 71 -7.34 -2.92 27.87
CA PRO A 71 -7.35 -2.04 26.71
C PRO A 71 -6.42 -0.84 26.94
N ALA A 72 -5.65 -0.48 25.91
CA ALA A 72 -4.80 0.71 25.97
C ALA A 72 -5.66 1.96 26.18
N LYS A 73 -5.35 2.76 27.19
CA LYS A 73 -6.00 4.05 27.40
C LYS A 73 -5.58 4.99 26.27
N ALA A 74 -6.53 5.38 25.42
CA ALA A 74 -6.29 6.32 24.34
C ALA A 74 -6.11 7.73 24.92
N GLU A 75 -4.90 8.08 25.36
CA GLU A 75 -4.58 9.47 25.65
C GLU A 75 -4.43 10.24 24.32
N GLY A 76 -5.47 11.00 23.95
CA GLY A 76 -5.36 12.06 22.94
C GLY A 76 -5.62 11.73 21.46
N ARG A 77 -6.58 10.85 21.10
CA ARG A 77 -7.06 10.73 19.70
C ARG A 77 -8.57 10.95 19.53
N PRO A 78 -9.00 11.47 18.36
CA PRO A 78 -10.37 11.88 18.13
C PRO A 78 -11.30 10.66 18.12
N THR A 79 -12.45 10.82 18.74
CA THR A 79 -13.59 9.91 18.68
C THR A 79 -13.99 9.71 17.22
N ALA A 80 -13.52 8.63 16.60
CA ALA A 80 -13.98 8.24 15.28
C ALA A 80 -15.32 7.51 15.44
N ALA A 81 -16.36 8.09 14.84
CA ALA A 81 -17.67 7.47 14.72
C ALA A 81 -17.54 6.09 14.06
N VAL A 82 -18.37 5.14 14.51
CA VAL A 82 -18.54 3.83 13.88
C VAL A 82 -18.90 4.06 12.41
N ILE A 83 -18.03 3.66 11.49
CA ILE A 83 -18.22 3.89 10.05
C ILE A 83 -19.19 2.84 9.51
N ALA A 84 -20.34 3.30 9.03
CA ALA A 84 -21.28 2.51 8.23
C ALA A 84 -20.93 2.65 6.73
N HIS A 85 -21.09 1.58 5.96
CA HIS A 85 -20.77 1.51 4.51
C HIS A 85 -21.69 2.34 3.60
N PRO A 86 -21.31 2.61 2.32
CA PRO A 86 -19.97 2.81 1.73
C PRO A 86 -19.85 4.15 0.95
N ALA A 87 -18.87 4.98 1.30
CA ALA A 87 -18.12 5.83 0.37
C ALA A 87 -16.92 6.42 1.12
N GLY A 88 -15.70 6.17 0.64
CA GLY A 88 -14.53 7.03 0.88
C GLY A 88 -13.84 7.00 2.25
N ASP A 89 -14.55 6.92 3.36
CA ASP A 89 -13.95 7.41 4.61
C ASP A 89 -13.33 6.29 5.43
N SER A 90 -12.05 6.01 5.19
CA SER A 90 -11.20 5.35 6.20
C SER A 90 -10.88 6.37 7.31
N PRO A 91 -10.92 6.02 8.61
CA PRO A 91 -10.80 7.00 9.68
C PRO A 91 -9.45 7.72 9.63
N ALA A 92 -9.48 9.04 9.76
CA ALA A 92 -8.31 9.92 9.81
C ALA A 92 -7.55 9.74 11.13
N GLY A 93 -6.83 8.63 11.23
CA GLY A 93 -5.97 8.36 12.37
C GLY A 93 -4.69 9.18 12.31
N GLY A 94 -4.75 10.49 12.59
CA GLY A 94 -3.59 11.37 12.74
C GLY A 94 -2.60 11.27 11.58
N ALA A 95 -3.06 11.59 10.37
CA ALA A 95 -2.15 11.89 9.28
C ALA A 95 -1.34 13.12 9.69
N LEU A 96 -0.02 13.05 9.55
CA LEU A 96 0.79 14.25 9.66
C LEU A 96 0.62 14.97 8.32
N ASP A 97 0.09 16.20 8.36
CA ASP A 97 0.21 17.10 7.22
C ASP A 97 1.69 17.17 6.86
N GLY A 98 1.99 16.91 5.59
CA GLY A 98 3.31 16.49 5.09
C GLY A 98 4.40 17.55 5.10
N ASP A 99 4.45 18.37 6.14
CA ASP A 99 5.32 19.56 6.25
C ASP A 99 6.09 19.58 7.58
N SER A 100 6.45 18.40 8.12
CA SER A 100 7.40 18.33 9.23
C SER A 100 8.73 18.96 8.82
N PRO A 101 9.32 19.85 9.64
CA PRO A 101 10.50 20.60 9.25
C PRO A 101 11.62 19.64 8.83
N ALA A 102 12.25 19.95 7.70
CA ALA A 102 13.36 19.22 7.17
C ALA A 102 14.45 19.15 8.27
N GLY A 103 14.68 17.95 8.80
CA GLY A 103 15.94 17.71 9.51
C GLY A 103 17.08 17.88 8.52
N ASP A 104 18.24 18.34 9.00
CA ASP A 104 19.44 18.57 8.20
C ASP A 104 19.73 17.36 7.32
N SER A 105 19.31 17.45 6.06
CA SER A 105 19.59 16.43 5.07
C SER A 105 21.08 16.50 4.76
N PRO A 106 21.78 15.37 4.55
CA PRO A 106 23.21 15.39 4.27
C PRO A 106 23.50 16.31 3.07
N GLU A 107 24.19 17.42 3.31
CA GLU A 107 24.66 18.32 2.26
C GLU A 107 25.81 17.67 1.49
N GLY A 108 25.91 17.93 0.19
CA GLY A 108 27.03 17.45 -0.63
C GLY A 108 26.62 16.97 -2.03
N PRO A 109 27.55 16.35 -2.76
CA PRO A 109 27.28 15.82 -4.09
C PRO A 109 26.23 14.71 -4.03
N THR A 110 25.40 14.66 -5.07
CA THR A 110 24.38 13.61 -5.25
C THR A 110 24.73 12.74 -6.44
N ARG A 111 24.37 11.46 -6.36
CA ARG A 111 24.49 10.49 -7.44
C ARG A 111 23.12 9.96 -7.85
N ARG A 112 22.89 9.87 -9.16
CA ARG A 112 21.71 9.25 -9.77
C ARG A 112 21.75 7.74 -9.62
N VAL A 113 21.01 7.19 -8.65
CA VAL A 113 20.88 5.74 -8.42
C VAL A 113 19.46 5.38 -7.99
N PRO A 114 19.04 4.10 -8.08
CA PRO A 114 17.74 3.67 -7.54
C PRO A 114 17.60 4.00 -6.05
N LEU A 115 16.43 4.49 -5.63
CA LEU A 115 16.12 4.77 -4.23
C LEU A 115 16.37 3.54 -3.32
N GLY A 116 16.10 2.36 -3.87
CA GLY A 116 16.29 1.06 -3.23
C GLY A 116 17.73 0.72 -2.89
N THR A 117 18.72 1.48 -3.36
CA THR A 117 20.14 1.31 -2.99
C THR A 117 20.35 1.49 -1.49
N VAL A 118 19.63 2.43 -0.85
CA VAL A 118 19.78 2.73 0.58
C VAL A 118 18.48 2.59 1.38
N ILE A 119 17.32 2.62 0.71
CA ILE A 119 16.00 2.53 1.35
C ILE A 119 15.39 1.14 1.14
N GLY A 120 14.98 0.51 2.25
CA GLY A 120 14.16 -0.70 2.23
C GLY A 120 12.68 -0.37 2.11
N ALA A 121 11.90 -1.29 1.55
CA ALA A 121 10.45 -1.13 1.41
C ALA A 121 9.69 -2.43 1.64
N ARG A 122 8.46 -2.30 2.15
CA ARG A 122 7.44 -3.36 2.16
C ARG A 122 6.12 -2.71 1.81
N SER A 123 5.31 -3.43 1.05
CA SER A 123 3.97 -2.96 0.70
C SER A 123 2.98 -4.11 0.70
N GLY A 124 1.70 -3.75 0.80
CA GLY A 124 0.61 -4.71 0.82
C GLY A 124 -0.74 -4.02 0.86
N ASP A 125 -1.78 -4.81 0.70
CA ASP A 125 -3.15 -4.35 0.76
C ASP A 125 -3.66 -4.21 2.19
N LYS A 126 -4.61 -3.30 2.36
CA LYS A 126 -5.48 -3.24 3.53
C LYS A 126 -6.90 -2.99 3.04
N GLY A 127 -7.56 -4.07 2.61
CA GLY A 127 -8.84 -3.96 1.89
C GLY A 127 -8.62 -3.27 0.53
N GLY A 128 -9.41 -2.24 0.23
CA GLY A 128 -9.25 -1.41 -0.98
C GLY A 128 -8.04 -0.49 -1.00
N ASN A 129 -7.34 -0.34 0.12
CA ASN A 129 -6.23 0.58 0.28
C ASN A 129 -4.89 -0.12 0.04
N ALA A 130 -3.88 0.65 -0.35
CA ALA A 130 -2.50 0.19 -0.39
C ALA A 130 -1.70 0.82 0.76
N ASN A 131 -0.83 0.01 1.38
CA ASN A 131 0.09 0.44 2.42
C ASN A 131 1.53 0.25 1.91
N VAL A 132 2.38 1.26 2.12
CA VAL A 132 3.80 1.24 1.73
C VAL A 132 4.64 1.75 2.89
N GLY A 133 5.38 0.85 3.53
CA GLY A 133 6.43 1.18 4.50
C GLY A 133 7.78 1.35 3.80
N LEU A 134 8.47 2.45 4.11
CA LEU A 134 9.84 2.75 3.66
C LEU A 134 10.72 2.95 4.89
N TRP A 135 11.91 2.36 4.94
CA TRP A 135 12.83 2.52 6.07
C TRP A 135 14.28 2.71 5.64
N ALA A 136 15.02 3.45 6.46
CA ALA A 136 16.45 3.62 6.33
C ALA A 136 17.21 2.76 7.35
N ARG A 137 18.47 2.44 7.05
CA ARG A 137 19.33 1.65 7.95
C ARG A 137 20.09 2.52 8.96
N SER A 138 20.39 3.76 8.60
CA SER A 138 21.10 4.74 9.43
C SER A 138 20.21 5.94 9.77
N GLU A 139 20.60 6.68 10.80
CA GLU A 139 19.87 7.89 11.21
C GLU A 139 19.93 8.99 10.14
N ALA A 140 21.10 9.17 9.52
CA ALA A 140 21.28 10.09 8.40
C ALA A 140 20.36 9.74 7.22
N GLY A 141 20.26 8.45 6.88
CA GLY A 141 19.34 7.97 5.84
C GLY A 141 17.88 8.21 6.20
N HIS A 142 17.52 8.08 7.48
CA HIS A 142 16.17 8.34 7.97
C HIS A 142 15.81 9.83 7.92
N GLN A 143 16.71 10.72 8.35
CA GLN A 143 16.52 12.17 8.25
C GLN A 143 16.33 12.61 6.80
N TRP A 144 17.19 12.11 5.89
CA TRP A 144 17.04 12.34 4.47
C TRP A 144 15.71 11.80 3.93
N LEU A 145 15.34 10.56 4.27
CA LEU A 145 14.08 9.94 3.83
C LEU A 145 12.86 10.77 4.29
N ARG A 146 12.85 11.24 5.55
CA ARG A 146 11.77 12.09 6.10
C ARG A 146 11.63 13.42 5.34
N ALA A 147 12.73 14.06 4.98
CA ALA A 147 12.71 15.32 4.24
C ALA A 147 12.35 15.10 2.76
N TYR A 148 12.94 14.08 2.14
CA TYR A 148 12.79 13.79 0.71
C TYR A 148 11.39 13.26 0.36
N MET A 149 10.89 12.29 1.14
CA MET A 149 9.67 11.56 0.80
C MET A 149 8.44 12.24 1.39
N THR A 150 8.09 13.42 0.88
CA THR A 150 6.81 14.09 1.18
C THR A 150 5.65 13.37 0.48
N VAL A 151 4.40 13.72 0.84
CA VAL A 151 3.23 13.22 0.10
C VAL A 151 3.26 13.66 -1.37
N ALA A 152 3.71 14.90 -1.64
CA ALA A 152 3.91 15.39 -2.99
C ALA A 152 4.96 14.56 -3.74
N ARG A 153 6.11 14.30 -3.11
CA ARG A 153 7.16 13.48 -3.73
C ARG A 153 6.70 12.05 -3.99
N PHE A 154 5.93 11.47 -3.08
CA PHE A 154 5.33 10.15 -3.27
C PHE A 154 4.42 10.10 -4.51
N ARG A 155 3.59 11.14 -4.72
CA ARG A 155 2.74 11.28 -5.91
C ARG A 155 3.55 11.39 -7.19
N ASP A 156 4.65 12.14 -7.19
CA ASP A 156 5.54 12.24 -8.36
C ASP A 156 6.15 10.88 -8.73
N LEU A 157 6.49 10.06 -7.73
CA LEU A 157 7.12 8.75 -7.94
C LEU A 157 6.11 7.65 -8.27
N VAL A 158 4.83 7.84 -7.93
CA VAL A 158 3.73 6.90 -8.18
C VAL A 158 2.56 7.62 -8.85
N PRO A 159 2.64 7.92 -10.16
CA PRO A 159 1.58 8.63 -10.87
C PRO A 159 0.21 7.95 -10.78
N GLU A 160 0.17 6.64 -10.55
CA GLU A 160 -1.07 5.88 -10.38
C GLU A 160 -1.91 6.29 -9.15
N VAL A 161 -1.38 7.14 -8.26
CA VAL A 161 -2.12 7.68 -7.12
C VAL A 161 -2.77 9.05 -7.38
N GLU A 162 -2.75 9.52 -8.64
CA GLU A 162 -3.41 10.75 -9.04
C GLU A 162 -4.90 10.74 -8.64
N GLY A 163 -5.36 11.84 -8.05
CA GLY A 163 -6.73 11.98 -7.55
C GLY A 163 -7.05 11.16 -6.29
N LEU A 164 -6.12 10.36 -5.77
CA LEU A 164 -6.31 9.57 -4.55
C LEU A 164 -5.80 10.31 -3.30
N GLU A 165 -6.47 10.05 -2.19
CA GLU A 165 -6.00 10.47 -0.87
C GLU A 165 -4.75 9.65 -0.50
N VAL A 166 -3.68 10.34 -0.11
CA VAL A 166 -2.43 9.73 0.34
C VAL A 166 -2.12 10.28 1.73
N ARG A 167 -2.01 9.37 2.70
CA ARG A 167 -1.70 9.70 4.10
C ARG A 167 -0.28 9.26 4.42
N ARG A 168 0.50 10.12 5.07
CA ARG A 168 1.85 9.82 5.55
C ARG A 168 1.86 9.71 7.07
N TYR A 169 2.56 8.70 7.57
CA TYR A 169 2.82 8.46 8.99
C TYR A 169 4.31 8.31 9.22
N ASP A 170 4.85 9.06 10.19
CA ASP A 170 6.25 9.00 10.57
C ASP A 170 6.42 8.06 11.76
N PHE A 171 7.40 7.15 11.70
CA PHE A 171 7.77 6.25 12.79
C PHE A 171 9.26 6.44 13.13
N PRO A 172 9.63 7.51 13.87
CA PRO A 172 11.03 7.87 14.07
C PRO A 172 11.86 6.78 14.75
N LEU A 173 11.26 6.09 15.72
CA LEU A 173 11.93 5.00 16.46
C LEU A 173 12.23 3.77 15.59
N LEU A 174 11.53 3.63 14.46
CA LEU A 174 11.74 2.56 13.49
C LEU A 174 12.52 3.05 12.25
N ARG A 175 12.96 4.32 12.24
CA ARG A 175 13.59 4.96 11.09
C ARG A 175 12.80 4.80 9.80
N SER A 176 11.47 4.89 9.90
CA SER A 176 10.57 4.53 8.81
C SER A 176 9.43 5.52 8.62
N LEU A 177 8.92 5.52 7.39
CA LEU A 177 7.72 6.22 6.96
C LEU A 177 6.71 5.18 6.47
N ASN A 178 5.44 5.45 6.66
CA ASN A 178 4.38 4.66 6.07
C ASN A 178 3.39 5.54 5.30
N PHE A 179 3.11 5.13 4.06
CA PHE A 179 2.12 5.74 3.20
C PHE A 179 0.90 4.84 3.08
N VAL A 180 -0.27 5.43 3.24
CA VAL A 180 -1.55 4.77 2.95
C VAL A 180 -2.21 5.49 1.79
N VAL A 181 -2.38 4.79 0.68
CA VAL A 181 -3.12 5.28 -0.49
C VAL A 181 -4.54 4.73 -0.43
N VAL A 182 -5.50 5.61 -0.25
CA VAL A 182 -6.91 5.24 -0.10
C VAL A 182 -7.49 4.90 -1.47
N GLY A 183 -8.10 3.72 -1.60
CA GLY A 183 -8.80 3.30 -2.81
C GLY A 183 -7.94 2.85 -4.00
N LEU A 184 -6.61 2.71 -3.85
CA LEU A 184 -5.73 2.30 -4.96
C LEU A 184 -6.11 0.95 -5.59
N LEU A 185 -6.71 0.06 -4.79
CA LEU A 185 -7.12 -1.29 -5.16
C LEU A 185 -8.64 -1.40 -5.39
N GLY A 186 -9.37 -0.28 -5.45
CA GLY A 186 -10.83 -0.26 -5.53
C GLY A 186 -11.49 -0.76 -4.25
N GLU A 187 -12.42 -1.70 -4.35
CA GLU A 187 -13.10 -2.35 -3.22
C GLU A 187 -12.30 -3.53 -2.59
N GLY A 188 -11.03 -3.72 -2.98
CA GLY A 188 -10.13 -4.74 -2.43
C GLY A 188 -9.55 -5.70 -3.46
N VAL A 189 -8.69 -6.63 -3.02
CA VAL A 189 -7.95 -7.55 -3.91
C VAL A 189 -8.88 -8.32 -4.85
N ALA A 190 -10.02 -8.79 -4.35
CA ALA A 190 -10.99 -9.53 -5.13
C ALA A 190 -11.72 -8.64 -6.18
N SER A 191 -11.82 -7.33 -5.93
CA SER A 191 -12.36 -6.33 -6.86
C SER A 191 -11.29 -5.66 -7.72
N SER A 192 -9.99 -5.89 -7.50
CA SER A 192 -8.91 -5.32 -8.31
C SER A 192 -8.76 -6.01 -9.68
N VAL A 193 -8.54 -5.22 -10.73
CA VAL A 193 -8.18 -5.69 -12.09
C VAL A 193 -6.70 -5.45 -12.40
N ARG A 194 -5.94 -4.97 -11.42
CA ARG A 194 -4.51 -4.63 -11.57
C ARG A 194 -3.66 -5.91 -11.60
N PRO A 195 -2.54 -5.92 -12.34
CA PRO A 195 -1.55 -6.99 -12.26
C PRO A 195 -1.01 -7.19 -10.83
N ASP A 196 -0.85 -6.10 -10.07
CA ASP A 196 -0.53 -6.14 -8.64
C ASP A 196 -1.78 -5.85 -7.80
N ALA A 197 -2.67 -6.84 -7.71
CA ALA A 197 -3.94 -6.72 -6.99
C ALA A 197 -3.79 -6.54 -5.47
N GLN A 198 -2.60 -6.80 -4.91
CA GLN A 198 -2.31 -6.74 -3.47
C GLN A 198 -1.33 -5.62 -3.10
N ALA A 199 -0.99 -4.73 -4.03
CA ALA A 199 0.06 -3.73 -3.85
C ALA A 199 1.41 -4.30 -3.37
N LYS A 200 1.73 -5.58 -3.65
CA LYS A 200 2.95 -6.25 -3.18
C LYS A 200 4.20 -5.79 -3.92
N SER A 201 4.08 -5.36 -5.17
CA SER A 201 5.20 -4.84 -5.95
C SER A 201 5.36 -3.33 -5.81
N LEU A 202 4.38 -2.61 -5.25
CA LEU A 202 4.40 -1.15 -5.09
C LEU A 202 5.65 -0.64 -4.35
N GLY A 203 6.08 -1.32 -3.29
CA GLY A 203 7.29 -0.97 -2.56
C GLY A 203 8.55 -1.10 -3.43
N GLU A 204 8.65 -2.16 -4.23
CA GLU A 204 9.79 -2.35 -5.13
C GLU A 204 9.76 -1.38 -6.32
N PHE A 205 8.57 -1.08 -6.82
CA PHE A 205 8.37 -0.06 -7.83
C PHE A 205 8.91 1.29 -7.38
N ILE A 206 8.59 1.73 -6.16
CA ILE A 206 9.14 2.96 -5.57
C ILE A 206 10.66 2.85 -5.41
N ARG A 207 11.17 1.72 -4.91
CA ARG A 207 12.62 1.47 -4.77
C ARG A 207 13.38 1.53 -6.10
N SER A 208 12.75 1.14 -7.20
CA SER A 208 13.36 1.17 -8.53
C SER A 208 13.48 2.58 -9.13
N ARG A 209 12.80 3.58 -8.57
CA ARG A 209 12.87 4.95 -9.08
C ARG A 209 14.28 5.52 -8.89
N VAL A 210 14.86 6.02 -9.97
CA VAL A 210 16.17 6.66 -9.95
C VAL A 210 16.01 8.08 -9.41
N VAL A 211 16.79 8.40 -8.37
CA VAL A 211 16.74 9.66 -7.65
C VAL A 211 18.15 10.20 -7.45
N ASP A 212 18.27 11.50 -7.19
CA ASP A 212 19.52 12.13 -6.78
C ASP A 212 19.74 11.89 -5.28
N LEU A 213 20.54 10.87 -4.96
CA LEU A 213 20.86 10.47 -3.58
C LEU A 213 22.18 11.09 -3.12
N PRO A 214 22.25 11.71 -1.93
CA PRO A 214 23.52 12.19 -1.38
C PRO A 214 24.55 11.06 -1.30
N GLU A 215 25.76 11.30 -1.81
CA GLU A 215 26.81 10.28 -1.86
C GLU A 215 27.20 9.77 -0.46
N ALA A 216 27.07 10.62 0.56
CA ALA A 216 27.29 10.26 1.96
C ALA A 216 26.43 9.07 2.43
N LEU A 217 25.24 8.86 1.83
CA LEU A 217 24.36 7.74 2.17
C LEU A 217 24.76 6.42 1.48
N LEU A 218 25.58 6.49 0.43
CA LEU A 218 26.00 5.32 -0.34
C LEU A 218 27.13 4.53 0.32
N VAL A 219 27.86 5.16 1.24
CA VAL A 219 29.01 4.55 1.94
C VAL A 219 28.56 3.36 2.80
N ASP A 220 27.36 3.41 3.38
CA ASP A 220 26.77 2.32 4.18
C ASP A 220 26.19 1.17 3.33
N ALA A 221 25.98 1.37 2.02
CA ALA A 221 25.33 0.38 1.15
C ALA A 221 26.28 -0.77 0.74
N VAL A 222 27.59 -0.57 0.87
CA VAL A 222 28.64 -1.46 0.34
C VAL A 222 28.97 -2.63 1.27
N VAL A 223 28.52 -2.63 2.53
CA VAL A 223 28.93 -3.64 3.54
C VAL A 223 28.14 -4.96 3.45
N VAL A 224 27.16 -5.09 2.55
CA VAL A 224 26.40 -6.34 2.37
C VAL A 224 26.29 -6.68 0.88
N GLY A 225 27.39 -7.21 0.33
CA GLY A 225 27.45 -7.87 -0.98
C GLY A 225 28.07 -9.25 -0.82
#